data_AF-A0A967I0B0-F1
#
_entry.id   AF-A0A967I0B0-F1
#
_cell.length_a   1.000
_cell.length_b   1.000
_cell.length_c   1.000
_cell.angle_alpha   90.00
_cell.angle_beta   90.00
_cell.angle_gamma   90.00
#
_symmetry.space_group_name_H-M   'P 1'
#
loop_
_entity.id
_entity.type
_entity.pdbx_description
1 polymer ?
#
loop_
_entity_poly.entity_id
_entity_poly.type
_entity_poly.pdbx_seq_one_letter_code
_entity_poly.pdbx_strand_id
1 'polypeptide(L)'
;MNRIIRAAILVLLVILCSGQFAYAKQTAETSQPASRAATEQAVASTPGLADLVLKAAELSKRLTDTQESLEEVFDPSETETSFRGAEERLSDLSKRLEDLKTAEATGYSQLIQLKTALQQETDLLEKNLNPVTASLRQISDLSRMWSEEKKQWSHWQASPDEDLQIPAVQSTFARARETISKARTAISQHLEPLLAAATRGGDLKARTYSLVVEVNDLI
;
A
#
# COMPACT_ATOMS: atom_id res chain seq x y z
N MET A 1 -0.38 -46.28 -10.57
CA MET A 1 -1.25 -45.80 -9.47
C MET A 1 -1.46 -44.28 -9.56
N ASN A 2 -1.89 -43.74 -10.71
CA ASN A 2 -2.04 -42.28 -10.93
C ASN A 2 -3.10 -41.89 -11.98
N ARG A 3 -3.98 -42.82 -12.37
CA ARG A 3 -5.08 -42.56 -13.34
C ARG A 3 -6.48 -42.67 -12.71
N ILE A 4 -6.61 -43.46 -11.62
CA ILE A 4 -7.87 -43.62 -10.88
C ILE A 4 -8.15 -42.40 -9.98
N ILE A 5 -7.10 -41.77 -9.42
CA ILE A 5 -7.22 -40.55 -8.60
C ILE A 5 -7.60 -39.33 -9.45
N ARG A 6 -7.14 -39.26 -10.70
CA ARG A 6 -7.50 -38.17 -11.64
C ARG A 6 -8.92 -38.31 -12.20
N ALA A 7 -9.44 -39.53 -12.31
CA ALA A 7 -10.84 -39.78 -12.68
C ALA A 7 -11.80 -39.50 -11.51
N ALA A 8 -11.39 -39.75 -10.26
CA ALA A 8 -12.18 -39.44 -9.07
C ALA A 8 -12.33 -37.93 -8.80
N ILE A 9 -11.32 -37.13 -9.15
CA ILE A 9 -11.35 -35.66 -8.96
C ILE A 9 -12.18 -34.94 -10.05
N LEU A 10 -12.29 -35.51 -11.25
CA LEU A 10 -13.12 -34.97 -12.33
C LEU A 10 -14.61 -35.28 -12.20
N VAL A 11 -14.98 -36.34 -11.47
CA VAL A 11 -16.40 -36.69 -11.20
C VAL A 11 -16.94 -35.92 -9.99
N LEU A 12 -16.09 -35.48 -9.06
CA LEU A 12 -16.52 -34.68 -7.89
C LEU A 12 -16.80 -33.19 -8.24
N LEU A 13 -16.31 -32.70 -9.38
CA LEU A 13 -16.46 -31.29 -9.79
C LEU A 13 -17.67 -31.01 -10.71
N VAL A 14 -18.39 -32.05 -11.14
CA VAL A 14 -19.58 -31.94 -12.01
C VAL A 14 -20.90 -32.05 -11.23
N ILE A 15 -20.87 -32.50 -9.97
CA ILE A 15 -22.07 -32.79 -9.17
C ILE A 15 -22.53 -31.62 -8.27
N LEU A 16 -21.75 -30.54 -8.13
CA LEU A 16 -22.20 -29.36 -7.34
C LEU A 16 -22.94 -28.27 -8.14
N CYS A 17 -23.16 -28.44 -9.45
CA CYS A 17 -23.87 -27.47 -10.30
C CYS A 17 -25.35 -27.81 -10.59
N SER A 18 -25.97 -28.76 -9.88
CA SER A 18 -27.38 -29.13 -10.11
C SER A 18 -28.15 -29.21 -8.80
N GLY A 19 -28.49 -28.04 -8.24
CA GLY A 19 -29.11 -27.97 -6.93
C GLY A 19 -30.07 -26.81 -6.71
N GLN A 20 -30.79 -26.31 -7.73
CA GLN A 20 -31.97 -25.45 -7.52
C GLN A 20 -32.94 -25.59 -8.71
N PHE A 21 -33.77 -26.63 -8.72
CA PHE A 21 -35.04 -26.60 -9.45
C PHE A 21 -36.17 -27.12 -8.57
N ALA A 22 -37.19 -26.27 -8.47
CA ALA A 22 -38.59 -26.56 -8.21
C ALA A 22 -39.01 -27.10 -6.83
N TYR A 23 -39.53 -26.20 -5.99
CA TYR A 23 -40.92 -26.34 -5.53
C TYR A 23 -41.64 -25.00 -5.71
N ALA A 24 -42.53 -24.96 -6.71
CA ALA A 24 -43.56 -23.96 -6.82
C ALA A 24 -44.80 -24.46 -6.08
N LYS A 25 -45.38 -23.65 -5.19
CA LYS A 25 -46.82 -23.68 -4.96
C LYS A 25 -47.36 -22.25 -4.93
N GLN A 26 -47.98 -21.98 -6.06
CA GLN A 26 -48.77 -20.84 -6.52
C GLN A 26 -49.87 -20.40 -5.54
N THR A 27 -49.94 -19.09 -5.29
CA THR A 27 -51.20 -18.36 -5.10
C THR A 27 -51.16 -17.10 -5.95
N ALA A 28 -52.28 -16.86 -6.62
CA ALA A 28 -52.48 -16.00 -7.76
C ALA A 28 -52.42 -14.48 -7.47
N GLU A 29 -51.87 -13.77 -8.45
CA GLU A 29 -52.37 -12.53 -9.07
C GLU A 29 -52.52 -11.25 -8.22
N THR A 30 -51.67 -10.27 -8.51
CA THR A 30 -52.09 -8.98 -9.10
C THR A 30 -50.89 -8.34 -9.82
N SER A 31 -51.14 -7.89 -11.04
CA SER A 31 -50.19 -7.45 -12.07
C SER A 31 -49.32 -6.25 -11.70
N GLN A 32 -48.01 -6.35 -11.93
CA GLN A 32 -47.10 -5.20 -12.05
C GLN A 32 -46.04 -5.50 -13.11
N PRO A 33 -45.82 -4.63 -14.13
CA PRO A 33 -44.95 -4.97 -15.25
C PRO A 33 -43.47 -4.89 -14.84
N ALA A 34 -42.82 -6.04 -14.90
CA ALA A 34 -41.44 -6.29 -15.27
C ALA A 34 -40.44 -5.11 -15.09
N SER A 35 -39.98 -4.87 -13.86
CA SER A 35 -38.61 -4.38 -13.68
C SER A 35 -37.71 -5.61 -13.78
N ARG A 36 -37.25 -5.89 -15.01
CA ARG A 36 -36.16 -6.82 -15.29
C ARG A 36 -35.02 -6.42 -14.35
N ALA A 37 -34.73 -7.27 -13.37
CA ALA A 37 -33.42 -7.37 -12.77
C ALA A 37 -32.45 -7.77 -13.88
N ALA A 38 -32.00 -6.79 -14.65
CA ALA A 38 -30.73 -6.88 -15.34
C ALA A 38 -29.69 -6.64 -14.25
N THR A 39 -29.06 -7.73 -13.83
CA THR A 39 -27.76 -7.71 -13.18
C THR A 39 -26.76 -7.15 -14.20
N GLU A 40 -26.83 -5.84 -14.41
CA GLU A 40 -25.89 -5.11 -15.22
C GLU A 40 -24.63 -5.00 -14.37
N GLN A 41 -23.57 -5.70 -14.80
CA GLN A 41 -22.22 -5.35 -14.38
C GLN A 41 -22.10 -3.84 -14.54
N ALA A 42 -21.85 -3.13 -13.43
CA ALA A 42 -21.67 -1.69 -13.41
C ALA A 42 -20.46 -1.31 -14.28
N VAL A 43 -20.67 -1.23 -15.59
CA VAL A 43 -19.87 -0.39 -16.48
C VAL A 43 -20.10 1.01 -15.94
N ALA A 44 -19.05 1.66 -15.46
CA ALA A 44 -19.14 3.00 -14.88
C ALA A 44 -19.73 3.96 -15.91
N SER A 45 -21.05 4.17 -15.85
CA SER A 45 -21.76 5.05 -16.75
C SER A 45 -21.19 6.46 -16.64
N THR A 46 -21.17 7.18 -17.76
CA THR A 46 -20.78 8.58 -17.79
C THR A 46 -21.68 9.39 -16.85
N PRO A 47 -21.12 10.19 -15.92
CA PRO A 47 -21.91 10.99 -14.99
C PRO A 47 -22.64 12.10 -15.75
N GLY A 48 -23.84 12.46 -15.29
CA GLY A 48 -24.55 13.62 -15.81
C GLY A 48 -23.80 14.93 -15.52
N LEU A 49 -24.14 16.00 -16.23
CA LEU A 49 -23.45 17.29 -16.12
C LEU A 49 -23.42 17.86 -14.69
N ALA A 50 -24.54 17.76 -13.97
CA ALA A 50 -24.61 18.20 -12.57
C ALA A 50 -23.67 17.40 -11.67
N ASP A 51 -23.65 16.07 -11.83
CA ASP A 51 -22.76 15.18 -11.08
C ASP A 51 -21.30 15.45 -11.39
N LEU A 52 -20.96 15.73 -12.65
CA LEU A 52 -19.60 16.05 -13.06
C LEU A 52 -19.09 17.33 -12.38
N VAL A 53 -19.90 18.38 -12.34
CA VAL A 53 -19.55 19.64 -11.65
C VAL A 53 -19.37 19.42 -10.15
N LEU A 54 -20.28 18.69 -9.51
CA LEU A 54 -20.18 18.35 -8.08
C LEU A 54 -18.94 17.52 -7.77
N LYS A 55 -18.64 16.50 -8.60
CA LYS A 55 -17.44 15.68 -8.46
C LYS A 55 -16.16 16.51 -8.63
N ALA A 56 -16.12 17.45 -9.59
CA ALA A 56 -14.98 18.35 -9.75
C ALA A 56 -14.76 19.25 -8.52
N ALA A 57 -15.85 19.72 -7.88
CA ALA A 57 -15.76 20.50 -6.66
C ALA A 57 -15.19 19.66 -5.49
N GLU A 58 -15.67 18.41 -5.36
CA GLU A 58 -15.19 17.48 -4.32
C GLU A 58 -13.70 17.17 -4.44
N LEU A 59 -13.14 17.14 -5.66
CA LEU A 59 -11.69 16.98 -5.85
C LEU A 59 -10.88 18.07 -5.16
N SER A 60 -11.39 19.30 -5.11
CA SER A 60 -10.65 20.41 -4.49
C SER A 60 -10.57 20.23 -2.98
N LYS A 61 -11.67 19.79 -2.35
CA LYS A 61 -11.69 19.43 -0.93
C LYS A 61 -10.75 18.27 -0.64
N ARG A 62 -10.85 17.18 -1.40
CA ARG A 62 -9.97 16.01 -1.25
C ARG A 62 -8.49 16.33 -1.45
N LEU A 63 -8.17 17.31 -2.31
CA LEU A 63 -6.80 17.80 -2.45
C LEU A 63 -6.32 18.43 -1.14
N THR A 64 -7.13 19.28 -0.51
CA THR A 64 -6.82 19.86 0.81
C THR A 64 -6.61 18.77 1.85
N ASP A 65 -7.56 17.82 1.97
CA ASP A 65 -7.43 16.70 2.92
C ASP A 65 -6.16 15.86 2.66
N THR A 66 -5.79 15.69 1.39
CA THR A 66 -4.53 15.01 0.99
C THR A 66 -3.31 15.81 1.43
N GLN A 67 -3.31 17.13 1.25
CA GLN A 67 -2.18 17.98 1.64
C GLN A 67 -1.99 17.98 3.15
N GLU A 68 -3.07 18.12 3.92
CA GLU A 68 -3.04 18.03 5.39
C GLU A 68 -2.52 16.67 5.84
N SER A 69 -3.01 15.58 5.26
CA SER A 69 -2.50 14.24 5.56
C SER A 69 -0.99 14.13 5.30
N LEU A 70 -0.50 14.66 4.18
CA LEU A 70 0.93 14.59 3.84
C LEU A 70 1.83 15.37 4.81
N GLU A 71 1.34 16.49 5.36
CA GLU A 71 2.07 17.27 6.37
C GLU A 71 2.19 16.52 7.70
N GLU A 72 1.20 15.68 8.04
CA GLU A 72 1.20 14.86 9.27
C GLU A 72 1.93 13.53 9.12
N VAL A 73 2.13 13.05 7.89
CA VAL A 73 2.56 11.68 7.59
C VAL A 73 3.98 11.37 8.07
N PHE A 74 4.94 12.30 8.04
CA PHE A 74 6.34 11.97 8.35
C PHE A 74 7.24 13.18 8.64
N ASP A 75 7.95 13.14 9.77
CA ASP A 75 9.12 14.00 10.02
C ASP A 75 10.42 13.27 9.62
N PRO A 76 11.06 13.64 8.50
CA PRO A 76 12.30 13.00 8.05
C PRO A 76 13.49 13.27 8.97
N SER A 77 13.48 14.35 9.76
CA SER A 77 14.66 14.82 10.50
C SER A 77 14.98 13.95 11.72
N GLU A 78 13.96 13.53 12.46
CA GLU A 78 14.11 12.65 13.63
C GLU A 78 14.55 11.24 13.21
N THR A 79 13.94 10.73 12.14
CA THR A 79 14.28 9.42 11.56
C THR A 79 15.72 9.39 11.06
N GLU A 80 16.14 10.42 10.32
CA GLU A 80 17.50 10.56 9.81
C GLU A 80 18.53 10.61 10.93
N THR A 81 18.25 11.38 11.99
CA THR A 81 19.12 11.46 13.17
C THR A 81 19.24 10.10 13.85
N SER A 82 18.12 9.37 13.98
CA SER A 82 18.09 8.04 14.58
C SER A 82 18.89 7.02 13.77
N PHE A 83 18.79 7.03 12.44
CA PHE A 83 19.52 6.12 11.56
C PHE A 83 21.02 6.41 11.52
N ARG A 84 21.42 7.68 11.52
CA ARG A 84 22.84 8.05 11.68
C ARG A 84 23.41 7.52 13.00
N GLY A 85 22.67 7.69 14.10
CA GLY A 85 23.09 7.13 15.39
C GLY A 85 23.19 5.60 15.37
N ALA A 86 22.29 4.92 14.67
CA ALA A 86 22.35 3.46 14.50
C ALA A 86 23.57 3.02 13.69
N GLU A 87 23.93 3.75 12.64
CA GLU A 87 25.14 3.48 11.85
C GLU A 87 26.41 3.55 12.69
N GLU A 88 26.54 4.59 13.52
CA GLU A 88 27.67 4.77 14.43
C GLU A 88 27.75 3.61 15.43
N ARG A 89 26.63 3.28 16.09
CA ARG A 89 26.57 2.16 17.05
C ARG A 89 26.89 0.83 16.39
N LEU A 90 26.36 0.54 15.21
CA LEU A 90 26.66 -0.69 14.46
C LEU A 90 28.12 -0.76 14.00
N SER A 91 28.73 0.38 13.67
CA SER A 91 30.16 0.46 13.37
C SER A 91 31.01 0.07 14.59
N ASP A 92 30.67 0.61 15.75
CA ASP A 92 31.38 0.31 16.99
C ASP A 92 31.16 -1.14 17.47
N LEU A 93 29.94 -1.66 17.36
CA LEU A 93 29.65 -3.07 17.66
C LEU A 93 30.39 -4.02 16.72
N SER A 94 30.48 -3.68 15.43
CA SER A 94 31.24 -4.44 14.44
C SER A 94 32.74 -4.45 14.76
N LYS A 95 33.34 -3.32 15.14
CA LYS A 95 34.74 -3.27 15.58
C LYS A 95 34.98 -4.13 16.81
N ARG A 96 34.10 -4.02 17.82
CA ARG A 96 34.18 -4.84 19.04
C ARG A 96 34.11 -6.34 18.73
N LEU A 97 33.33 -6.74 17.74
CA LEU A 97 33.27 -8.13 17.29
C LEU A 97 34.63 -8.58 16.70
N GLU A 98 35.23 -7.78 15.82
CA GLU A 98 36.55 -8.07 15.26
C GLU A 98 37.64 -8.17 16.33
N ASP A 99 37.64 -7.24 17.30
CA ASP A 99 38.58 -7.28 18.42
C ASP A 99 38.41 -8.56 19.25
N LEU A 100 37.18 -9.02 19.46
CA LEU A 100 36.88 -10.26 20.20
C LEU A 100 37.31 -11.52 19.45
N LYS A 101 37.23 -11.53 18.12
CA LYS A 101 37.71 -12.66 17.29
C LYS A 101 39.23 -12.80 17.29
N THR A 102 39.95 -11.69 17.45
CA THR A 102 41.42 -11.66 17.39
C THR A 102 42.07 -11.80 18.77
N ALA A 103 41.31 -11.67 19.85
CA ALA A 103 41.80 -11.89 21.20
C ALA A 103 42.16 -13.37 21.46
N GLU A 104 43.33 -13.64 22.05
CA GLU A 104 43.80 -15.01 22.38
C GLU A 104 42.85 -15.75 23.34
N ALA A 105 42.07 -15.02 24.14
CA ALA A 105 41.02 -15.56 24.99
C ALA A 105 39.74 -14.72 24.84
N THR A 106 38.89 -15.07 23.88
CA THR A 106 37.56 -14.47 23.75
C THR A 106 36.73 -14.77 25.00
N GLY A 107 36.39 -13.75 25.77
CA GLY A 107 35.56 -13.92 26.96
C GLY A 107 34.10 -14.18 26.59
N TYR A 108 33.55 -15.35 26.91
CA TYR A 108 32.13 -15.69 26.71
C TYR A 108 31.18 -14.57 27.20
N SER A 109 31.47 -13.97 28.36
CA SER A 109 30.70 -12.83 28.91
C SER A 109 30.68 -11.61 27.97
N GLN A 110 31.78 -11.32 27.27
CA GLN A 110 31.87 -10.20 26.32
C GLN A 110 31.04 -10.46 25.06
N LEU A 111 31.01 -11.71 24.57
CA LEU A 111 30.14 -12.11 23.45
C LEU A 111 28.65 -11.98 23.83
N ILE A 112 28.26 -12.39 25.03
CA ILE A 112 26.89 -12.22 25.53
C ILE A 112 26.51 -10.73 25.64
N GLN A 113 27.42 -9.87 26.12
CA GLN A 113 27.19 -8.42 26.16
C GLN A 113 27.04 -7.81 24.76
N LEU A 114 27.87 -8.24 23.81
CA LEU A 114 27.80 -7.80 22.42
C LEU A 114 26.47 -8.22 21.77
N LYS A 115 26.06 -9.48 21.96
CA LYS A 115 24.75 -9.98 21.51
C LYS A 115 23.60 -9.15 22.08
N THR A 116 23.65 -8.83 23.38
CA THR A 116 22.61 -8.03 24.04
C THR A 116 22.54 -6.62 23.45
N ALA A 117 23.67 -5.98 23.16
CA ALA A 117 23.71 -4.67 22.53
C ALA A 117 23.15 -4.69 21.09
N LEU A 118 23.44 -5.73 20.32
CA LEU A 118 22.87 -5.91 18.97
C LEU A 118 21.35 -6.16 19.00
N GLN A 119 20.85 -6.87 20.01
CA GLN A 119 19.41 -7.04 20.22
C GLN A 119 18.73 -5.70 20.54
N GLN A 120 19.33 -4.90 21.43
CA GLN A 120 18.84 -3.54 21.72
C GLN A 120 18.82 -2.66 20.46
N GLU A 121 19.86 -2.74 19.62
CA GLU A 121 19.87 -2.00 18.36
C GLU A 121 18.77 -2.46 17.40
N THR A 122 18.49 -3.77 17.37
CA THR A 122 17.39 -4.33 16.56
C THR A 122 16.05 -3.73 16.98
N ASP A 123 15.78 -3.68 18.28
CA ASP A 123 14.53 -3.14 18.84
C ASP A 123 14.39 -1.64 18.54
N LEU A 124 15.49 -0.87 18.67
CA LEU A 124 15.51 0.56 18.36
C LEU A 124 15.27 0.82 16.88
N LEU A 125 15.93 0.06 15.99
CA LEU A 125 15.73 0.17 14.55
C LEU A 125 14.29 -0.17 14.15
N GLU A 126 13.70 -1.22 14.74
CA GLU A 126 12.31 -1.59 14.47
C GLU A 126 11.35 -0.49 14.92
N LYS A 127 11.55 0.06 16.12
CA LYS A 127 10.76 1.19 16.62
C LYS A 127 10.81 2.39 15.66
N ASN A 128 11.97 2.72 15.12
CA ASN A 128 12.15 3.87 14.23
C ASN A 128 11.68 3.61 12.79
N LEU A 129 11.72 2.35 12.32
CA LEU A 129 11.22 1.97 10.99
C LEU A 129 9.70 1.84 10.93
N ASN A 130 9.04 1.50 12.04
CA ASN A 130 7.59 1.32 12.07
C ASN A 130 6.83 2.55 11.56
N PRO A 131 7.11 3.78 12.05
CA PRO A 131 6.53 5.00 11.49
C PRO A 131 6.78 5.14 9.99
N VAL A 132 8.02 4.97 9.52
CA VAL A 132 8.37 5.06 8.08
C VAL A 132 7.51 4.13 7.24
N THR A 133 7.35 2.87 7.65
CA THR A 133 6.53 1.90 6.91
C THR A 133 5.03 2.23 6.98
N ALA A 134 4.55 2.80 8.08
CA ALA A 134 3.16 3.25 8.21
C ALA A 134 2.89 4.42 7.26
N SER A 135 3.77 5.42 7.24
CA SER A 135 3.74 6.56 6.33
C SER A 135 3.76 6.13 4.87
N LEU A 136 4.62 5.16 4.51
CA LEU A 136 4.69 4.63 3.15
C LEU A 136 3.38 3.95 2.71
N ARG A 137 2.69 3.24 3.63
CA ARG A 137 1.37 2.66 3.36
C ARG A 137 0.33 3.74 3.11
N GLN A 138 0.28 4.78 3.96
CA GLN A 138 -0.65 5.90 3.79
C GLN A 138 -0.43 6.62 2.44
N ILE A 139 0.82 6.93 2.09
CA ILE A 139 1.15 7.52 0.79
C ILE A 139 0.76 6.61 -0.37
N SER A 140 0.96 5.29 -0.23
CA SER A 140 0.58 4.33 -1.26
C SER A 140 -0.94 4.30 -1.49
N ASP A 141 -1.74 4.39 -0.42
CA ASP A 141 -3.19 4.46 -0.50
C ASP A 141 -3.66 5.76 -1.16
N LEU A 142 -3.08 6.91 -0.79
CA LEU A 142 -3.35 8.19 -1.44
C LEU A 142 -2.99 8.12 -2.94
N SER A 143 -1.81 7.60 -3.27
CA SER A 143 -1.35 7.46 -4.66
C SER A 143 -2.29 6.59 -5.51
N ARG A 144 -2.77 5.48 -4.94
CA ARG A 144 -3.75 4.60 -5.58
C ARG A 144 -5.08 5.31 -5.81
N MET A 145 -5.62 5.95 -4.77
CA MET A 145 -6.86 6.73 -4.86
C MET A 145 -6.80 7.77 -5.98
N TRP A 146 -5.74 8.60 -6.03
CA TRP A 146 -5.60 9.64 -7.06
C TRP A 146 -5.32 9.07 -8.45
N SER A 147 -4.75 7.88 -8.54
CA SER A 147 -4.55 7.18 -9.82
C SER A 147 -5.85 6.60 -10.37
N GLU A 148 -6.69 6.04 -9.50
CA GLU A 148 -8.04 5.59 -9.84
C GLU A 148 -8.91 6.76 -10.29
N GLU A 149 -8.85 7.88 -9.57
CA GLU A 149 -9.53 9.13 -9.93
C GLU A 149 -9.10 9.61 -11.32
N LYS A 150 -7.78 9.70 -11.58
CA LYS A 150 -7.26 10.08 -12.90
C LYS A 150 -7.82 9.18 -14.01
N LYS A 151 -7.81 7.87 -13.79
CA LYS A 151 -8.31 6.89 -14.75
C LYS A 151 -9.79 7.11 -15.04
N GLN A 152 -10.58 7.33 -14.01
CA GLN A 152 -12.02 7.55 -14.12
C GLN A 152 -12.34 8.85 -14.89
N TRP A 153 -11.71 9.98 -14.53
CA TRP A 153 -11.90 11.24 -15.24
C TRP A 153 -11.45 11.18 -16.70
N SER A 154 -10.34 10.48 -16.98
CA SER A 154 -9.87 10.28 -18.35
C SER A 154 -10.85 9.42 -19.16
N HIS A 155 -11.45 8.40 -18.51
CA HIS A 155 -12.46 7.56 -19.14
C HIS A 155 -13.71 8.36 -19.50
N TRP A 156 -14.24 9.15 -18.57
CA TRP A 156 -15.40 10.02 -18.83
C TRP A 156 -15.12 11.03 -19.94
N GLN A 157 -13.96 11.69 -19.93
CA GLN A 157 -13.63 12.67 -20.96
C GLN A 157 -13.49 12.07 -22.36
N ALA A 158 -13.09 10.80 -22.46
CA ALA A 158 -12.98 10.09 -23.72
C ALA A 158 -14.33 9.56 -24.26
N SER A 159 -15.42 9.70 -23.49
CA SER A 159 -16.75 9.29 -23.93
C SER A 159 -17.22 10.13 -25.12
N PRO A 160 -17.86 9.52 -26.15
CA PRO A 160 -18.35 10.21 -27.34
C PRO A 160 -19.61 11.07 -27.09
N ASP A 161 -19.94 11.34 -25.84
CA ASP A 161 -21.15 12.07 -25.44
C ASP A 161 -21.04 13.56 -25.82
N GLU A 162 -22.03 14.07 -26.55
CA GLU A 162 -22.08 15.46 -27.03
C GLU A 162 -22.16 16.47 -25.87
N ASP A 163 -22.84 16.11 -24.78
CA ASP A 163 -22.96 16.97 -23.60
C ASP A 163 -21.59 17.22 -22.95
N LEU A 164 -20.66 16.25 -23.07
CA LEU A 164 -19.31 16.41 -22.57
C LEU A 164 -18.44 17.30 -23.47
N GLN A 165 -18.78 17.46 -24.75
CA GLN A 165 -18.03 18.32 -25.68
C GLN A 165 -18.35 19.81 -25.51
N ILE A 166 -19.36 20.15 -24.70
CA ILE A 166 -19.69 21.52 -24.36
C ILE A 166 -18.45 22.21 -23.75
N PRO A 167 -18.03 23.41 -24.22
CA PRO A 167 -16.81 24.06 -23.76
C PRO A 167 -16.73 24.28 -22.23
N ALA A 168 -17.85 24.59 -21.59
CA ALA A 168 -17.92 24.73 -20.13
C ALA A 168 -17.65 23.40 -19.39
N VAL A 169 -18.07 22.28 -19.98
CA VAL A 169 -17.84 20.93 -19.45
C VAL A 169 -16.38 20.53 -19.65
N GLN A 170 -15.79 20.84 -20.79
CA GLN A 170 -14.35 20.66 -21.02
C GLN A 170 -13.49 21.46 -20.03
N SER A 171 -13.92 22.67 -19.65
CA SER A 171 -13.26 23.44 -18.58
C SER A 171 -13.33 22.72 -17.22
N THR A 172 -14.44 22.05 -16.92
CA THR A 172 -14.60 21.22 -15.71
C THR A 172 -13.61 20.06 -15.70
N PHE A 173 -13.46 19.34 -16.81
CA PHE A 173 -12.43 18.30 -16.97
C PHE A 173 -11.01 18.84 -16.82
N ALA A 174 -10.71 20.00 -17.40
CA ALA A 174 -9.40 20.63 -17.28
C ALA A 174 -9.05 20.96 -15.82
N ARG A 175 -9.99 21.54 -15.08
CA ARG A 175 -9.83 21.85 -13.66
C ARG A 175 -9.65 20.58 -12.82
N ALA A 176 -10.47 19.55 -13.04
CA ALA A 176 -10.33 18.27 -12.36
C ALA A 176 -8.95 17.65 -12.59
N ARG A 177 -8.47 17.65 -13.85
CA ARG A 177 -7.14 17.15 -14.21
C ARG A 177 -6.03 17.93 -13.52
N GLU A 178 -6.14 19.24 -13.44
CA GLU A 178 -5.18 20.09 -12.73
C GLU A 178 -5.12 19.74 -11.24
N THR A 179 -6.28 19.64 -10.58
CA THR A 179 -6.38 19.27 -9.16
C THR A 179 -5.77 17.88 -8.90
N ILE A 180 -6.10 16.89 -9.73
CA ILE A 180 -5.52 15.53 -9.64
C ILE A 180 -4.00 15.58 -9.84
N SER A 181 -3.52 16.39 -10.78
CA SER A 181 -2.07 16.55 -11.02
C SER A 181 -1.37 17.16 -9.81
N LYS A 182 -1.96 18.19 -9.19
CA LYS A 182 -1.44 18.82 -7.97
C LYS A 182 -1.31 17.82 -6.82
N ALA A 183 -2.35 17.03 -6.57
CA ALA A 183 -2.33 16.00 -5.54
C ALA A 183 -1.20 14.98 -5.78
N ARG A 184 -1.10 14.47 -7.01
CA ARG A 184 -0.07 13.49 -7.37
C ARG A 184 1.35 14.06 -7.26
N THR A 185 1.57 15.31 -7.63
CA THR A 185 2.88 15.97 -7.45
C THR A 185 3.24 16.07 -5.97
N ALA A 186 2.30 16.49 -5.12
CA ALA A 186 2.53 16.58 -3.67
C ALA A 186 2.86 15.20 -3.07
N ILE A 187 2.14 14.15 -3.48
CA ILE A 187 2.40 12.76 -3.08
C ILE A 187 3.81 12.33 -3.48
N SER A 188 4.22 12.56 -4.73
CA SER A 188 5.56 12.18 -5.21
C SER A 188 6.68 12.88 -4.44
N GLN A 189 6.49 14.17 -4.10
CA GLN A 189 7.47 14.94 -3.33
C GLN A 189 7.72 14.36 -1.93
N HIS A 190 6.70 13.76 -1.30
CA HIS A 190 6.84 13.13 0.01
C HIS A 190 7.30 11.67 -0.07
N LEU A 191 7.06 11.00 -1.19
CA LEU A 191 7.41 9.59 -1.37
C LEU A 191 8.93 9.35 -1.42
N GLU A 192 9.68 10.21 -2.12
CA GLU A 192 11.13 10.06 -2.28
C GLU A 192 11.90 9.97 -0.95
N PRO A 193 11.77 10.91 0.00
CA PRO A 193 12.48 10.84 1.27
C PRO A 193 12.06 9.63 2.11
N LEU A 194 10.78 9.23 2.06
CA LEU A 194 10.29 8.05 2.77
C LEU A 194 10.87 6.75 2.23
N LEU A 195 10.99 6.62 0.90
CA LEU A 195 11.64 5.46 0.28
C LEU A 195 13.12 5.38 0.64
N ALA A 196 13.82 6.52 0.66
CA ALA A 196 15.21 6.58 1.09
C ALA A 196 15.36 6.14 2.56
N ALA A 197 14.50 6.64 3.45
CA ALA A 197 14.48 6.23 4.86
C ALA A 197 14.18 4.72 5.02
N ALA A 198 13.19 4.20 4.30
CA ALA A 198 12.83 2.78 4.36
C ALA A 198 13.98 1.88 3.89
N THR A 199 14.66 2.28 2.80
CA THR A 199 15.82 1.55 2.26
C THR A 199 16.96 1.53 3.27
N ARG A 200 17.33 2.71 3.78
CA ARG A 200 18.42 2.86 4.76
C ARG A 200 18.16 2.06 6.03
N GLY A 201 16.96 2.14 6.60
CA GLY A 201 16.62 1.36 7.77
C GLY A 201 16.60 -0.15 7.49
N GLY A 202 16.16 -0.56 6.29
CA GLY A 202 16.25 -1.95 5.84
C GLY A 202 17.70 -2.47 5.81
N ASP A 203 18.61 -1.68 5.26
CA ASP A 203 20.05 -2.00 5.21
C ASP A 203 20.65 -2.10 6.63
N LEU A 204 20.27 -1.20 7.55
CA LEU A 204 20.69 -1.26 8.94
C LEU A 204 20.18 -2.51 9.64
N LYS A 205 18.91 -2.89 9.45
CA LYS A 205 18.37 -4.15 10.00
C LYS A 205 19.13 -5.37 9.46
N ALA A 206 19.44 -5.39 8.17
CA ALA A 206 20.20 -6.48 7.57
C ALA A 206 21.61 -6.58 8.17
N ARG A 207 22.29 -5.44 8.37
CA ARG A 207 23.60 -5.38 9.01
C ARG A 207 23.55 -5.87 10.46
N THR A 208 22.58 -5.44 11.25
CA THR A 208 22.40 -5.91 12.63
C THR A 208 22.18 -7.42 12.67
N TYR A 209 21.32 -7.96 11.80
CA TYR A 209 21.07 -9.40 11.70
C TYR A 209 22.34 -10.18 11.39
N SER A 210 23.16 -9.70 10.44
CA SER A 210 24.45 -10.31 10.11
C SER A 210 25.39 -10.38 11.31
N LEU A 211 25.51 -9.29 12.07
CA LEU A 211 26.35 -9.25 13.27
C LEU A 211 25.81 -10.18 14.38
N VAL A 212 24.49 -10.27 14.54
CA VAL A 212 23.88 -11.18 15.52
C VAL A 212 24.18 -12.64 15.18
N VAL A 213 24.07 -13.03 13.90
CA VAL A 213 24.41 -14.38 13.45
C VAL A 213 25.87 -14.68 13.74
N GLU A 214 26.76 -13.77 13.38
CA GLU A 214 28.20 -13.94 13.58
C GLU A 214 28.61 -14.04 15.05
N VAL A 215 27.98 -13.25 15.94
CA VAL A 215 28.19 -13.38 17.39
C VAL A 215 27.68 -14.73 17.90
N ASN A 216 26.55 -15.23 17.39
CA ASN A 216 26.03 -16.54 17.80
C ASN A 216 26.94 -17.69 17.37
N ASP A 217 27.64 -17.57 16.24
CA ASP A 217 28.58 -18.59 15.77
C ASP A 217 29.84 -18.68 16.66
N LEU A 218 30.11 -17.66 17.48
CA LEU A 218 31.24 -17.61 18.41
C LEU A 218 30.89 -18.02 19.85
N ILE A 219 29.60 -18.19 20.16
CA ILE A 219 29.07 -18.56 21.49
C ILE A 219 28.90 -20.08 21.57
#